data_AF-A0A2S8HKN2-F1
#
_entry.id   AF-A0A2S8HKN2-F1
#
_cell.length_a   1.000
_cell.length_b   1.000
_cell.length_c   1.000
_cell.angle_alpha   90.00
_cell.angle_beta   90.00
_cell.angle_gamma   90.00
#
_symmetry.space_group_name_H-M   'P 1'
#
loop_
_entity.id
_entity.type
_entity.pdbx_description
1 polymer ?
#
loop_
_entity_poly.entity_id
_entity_poly.type
_entity_poly.pdbx_seq_one_letter_code
_entity_poly.pdbx_strand_id
1 'polypeptide(L)'
;MIGAELLSSETLTVGWLIYVPVLIWAVTRAPWVELFSDSRRQHLLLGTVFALFMLWLVRRDFDTGVSYHFIGMTAVTLLLDWPLAIIGGLVAQAGLVLLGRQDLAAVGVNGVLLILLPVLVTECCAILVERAQPRNPFVYIFCSGFLAAALSALLCLILALTLLWYDERFAMPYWLEDFVGYLWLLIFPEAFINGMVVSALVVFCPEWLETFNRTRYLSAPWKDDDPKS
;
A
#
# COMPACT_ATOMS: atom_id res chain seq x y z
N MET A 1 -2.53 -10.10 8.53
CA MET A 1 -2.37 -11.28 7.65
C MET A 1 -3.32 -12.38 8.07
N ILE A 2 -3.58 -13.32 7.15
CA ILE A 2 -4.39 -14.52 7.37
C ILE A 2 -3.48 -15.75 7.30
N GLY A 3 -3.51 -16.63 8.30
CA GLY A 3 -2.81 -17.91 8.33
C GLY A 3 -3.37 -18.91 7.31
N ALA A 4 -2.54 -19.85 6.87
CA ALA A 4 -2.94 -20.80 5.83
C ALA A 4 -4.04 -21.77 6.29
N GLU A 5 -4.09 -22.09 7.58
CA GLU A 5 -5.08 -22.95 8.22
C GLU A 5 -6.51 -22.43 8.10
N LEU A 6 -6.67 -21.10 8.02
CA LEU A 6 -7.96 -20.44 7.89
C LEU A 6 -8.49 -20.38 6.45
N LEU A 7 -7.68 -20.77 5.48
CA LEU A 7 -7.99 -20.62 4.06
C LEU A 7 -8.20 -21.98 3.40
N SER A 8 -9.24 -22.10 2.58
CA SER A 8 -9.48 -23.31 1.79
C SER A 8 -8.40 -23.50 0.73
N SER A 9 -8.20 -24.74 0.27
CA SER A 9 -7.26 -25.03 -0.81
C SER A 9 -7.61 -24.28 -2.10
N GLU A 10 -8.91 -24.04 -2.33
CA GLU A 10 -9.41 -23.25 -3.46
C GLU A 10 -8.98 -21.78 -3.31
N THR A 11 -9.26 -21.15 -2.16
CA THR A 11 -8.87 -19.76 -1.88
C THR A 11 -7.36 -19.55 -1.97
N LEU A 12 -6.57 -20.48 -1.42
CA LEU A 12 -5.11 -20.44 -1.54
C LEU A 12 -4.65 -20.50 -3.01
N THR A 13 -5.24 -21.40 -3.80
CA THR A 13 -4.90 -21.56 -5.22
C THR A 13 -5.27 -20.32 -6.02
N VAL A 14 -6.47 -19.76 -5.79
CA VAL A 14 -6.93 -18.52 -6.43
C VAL A 14 -6.02 -17.35 -6.06
N GLY A 15 -5.61 -17.24 -4.80
CA GLY A 15 -4.66 -16.22 -4.35
C GLY A 15 -3.35 -16.26 -5.14
N TRP A 16 -2.77 -17.45 -5.35
CA TRP A 16 -1.58 -17.61 -6.18
C TRP A 16 -1.82 -17.33 -7.67
N LEU A 17 -2.96 -17.79 -8.20
CA LEU A 17 -3.34 -17.55 -9.60
C LEU A 17 -3.54 -16.07 -9.93
N ILE A 18 -3.93 -15.24 -8.96
CA ILE A 18 -4.00 -13.78 -9.12
C ILE A 18 -2.63 -13.15 -8.88
N TYR A 19 -1.93 -13.55 -7.81
CA TYR A 19 -0.72 -12.87 -7.39
C TYR A 19 0.43 -13.04 -8.40
N VAL A 20 0.67 -14.26 -8.90
CA VAL A 20 1.81 -14.55 -9.78
C VAL A 20 1.74 -13.80 -11.12
N PRO A 21 0.62 -13.78 -11.87
CA PRO A 21 0.56 -13.02 -13.12
C PRO A 21 0.82 -11.52 -12.92
N VAL A 22 0.30 -10.95 -11.82
CA VAL A 22 0.51 -9.53 -11.51
C VAL A 22 1.96 -9.27 -11.10
N LEU A 23 2.61 -10.20 -10.37
CA LEU A 23 4.04 -10.10 -10.07
C LEU A 23 4.89 -10.17 -11.34
N ILE A 24 4.60 -11.10 -12.25
CA ILE A 24 5.28 -11.19 -13.54
C ILE A 24 5.10 -9.87 -14.30
N TRP A 25 3.89 -9.33 -14.32
CA TRP A 25 3.61 -8.05 -14.96
C TRP A 25 4.41 -6.90 -14.33
N ALA A 26 4.44 -6.80 -13.00
CA ALA A 26 5.24 -5.81 -12.27
C ALA A 26 6.74 -5.94 -12.59
N VAL A 27 7.28 -7.17 -12.60
CA VAL A 27 8.68 -7.46 -12.98
C VAL A 27 8.95 -7.01 -14.41
N THR A 28 8.05 -7.26 -15.37
CA THR A 28 8.26 -6.82 -16.75
C THR A 28 8.16 -5.30 -16.95
N ARG A 29 7.43 -4.60 -16.07
CA ARG A 29 7.20 -3.15 -16.16
C ARG A 29 8.14 -2.31 -15.31
N ALA A 30 8.87 -2.93 -14.37
CA ALA A 30 9.81 -2.23 -13.52
C ALA A 30 10.94 -1.57 -14.35
N PRO A 31 11.32 -0.33 -14.02
CA PRO A 31 12.37 0.40 -14.74
C PRO A 31 13.76 -0.09 -14.34
N TRP A 32 14.11 -1.34 -14.70
CA TRP A 32 15.35 -2.00 -14.27
C TRP A 32 16.61 -1.22 -14.62
N VAL A 33 16.65 -0.62 -15.82
CA VAL A 33 17.81 0.15 -16.28
C VAL A 33 18.05 1.35 -15.37
N GLU A 34 17.00 2.09 -15.01
CA GLU A 34 17.08 3.25 -14.11
C GLU A 34 17.41 2.80 -12.68
N LEU A 35 16.83 1.69 -12.22
CA LEU A 35 17.12 1.14 -10.91
C LEU A 35 18.59 0.72 -10.78
N PHE A 36 19.18 0.10 -11.81
CA PHE A 36 20.59 -0.32 -11.75
C PHE A 36 21.60 0.79 -12.08
N SER A 37 21.14 1.91 -12.66
CA SER A 37 22.01 3.05 -12.98
C SER A 37 21.97 4.19 -11.95
N ASP A 38 20.87 4.35 -11.20
CA ASP A 38 20.74 5.38 -10.16
C ASP A 38 20.81 4.78 -8.74
N SER A 39 21.93 4.99 -8.04
CA SER A 39 22.11 4.56 -6.65
C SER A 39 21.04 5.10 -5.71
N ARG A 40 20.50 6.30 -5.96
CA ARG A 40 19.42 6.86 -5.13
C ARG A 40 18.16 6.01 -5.21
N ARG A 41 17.78 5.55 -6.41
CA ARG A 41 16.61 4.66 -6.59
C ARG A 41 16.81 3.32 -5.87
N GLN A 42 18.03 2.80 -5.86
CA GLN A 42 18.38 1.60 -5.10
C GLN A 42 18.22 1.82 -3.60
N HIS A 43 18.74 2.91 -3.05
CA HIS A 43 18.61 3.24 -1.64
C HIS A 43 17.15 3.49 -1.24
N LEU A 44 16.36 4.13 -2.10
CA LEU A 44 14.93 4.31 -1.87
C LEU A 44 14.18 2.96 -1.85
N LEU A 45 14.41 2.09 -2.83
CA LEU A 45 13.81 0.76 -2.86
C LEU A 45 14.22 -0.08 -1.63
N LEU A 46 15.52 -0.18 -1.34
CA LEU A 46 16.00 -0.98 -0.22
C LEU A 46 15.57 -0.41 1.14
N GLY A 47 15.60 0.92 1.27
CA GLY A 47 15.15 1.61 2.48
C GLY A 47 13.66 1.44 2.72
N THR A 48 12.83 1.54 1.68
CA THR A 48 11.37 1.30 1.79
C THR A 48 11.06 -0.17 2.06
N VAL A 49 11.73 -1.11 1.41
CA VAL A 49 11.59 -2.56 1.70
C VAL A 49 11.93 -2.86 3.16
N PHE A 50 13.04 -2.31 3.65
CA PHE A 50 13.45 -2.48 5.05
C PHE A 50 12.44 -1.85 6.02
N ALA A 51 12.00 -0.62 5.75
CA ALA A 51 11.00 0.06 6.59
C ALA A 51 9.66 -0.69 6.59
N LEU A 52 9.22 -1.19 5.43
CA LEU A 52 7.99 -1.97 5.28
C LEU A 52 8.08 -3.30 6.03
N PHE A 53 9.20 -4.00 5.91
CA PHE A 53 9.46 -5.23 6.66
C PHE A 53 9.44 -4.99 8.18
N MET A 54 10.10 -3.93 8.67
CA MET A 54 10.04 -3.53 10.07
C MET A 54 8.61 -3.17 10.51
N LEU A 55 7.87 -2.43 9.68
CA LEU A 55 6.48 -2.06 9.95
C LEU A 55 5.59 -3.31 10.08
N TRP A 56 5.76 -4.30 9.21
CA TRP A 56 4.98 -5.54 9.27
C TRP A 56 5.39 -6.48 10.40
N LEU A 57 6.59 -6.31 10.98
CA LEU A 57 6.96 -6.97 12.23
C LEU A 57 6.27 -6.33 13.45
N VAL A 58 5.86 -5.07 13.37
CA VAL A 58 5.00 -4.41 14.36
C VAL A 58 3.56 -4.91 14.15
N ARG A 59 3.31 -6.12 14.66
CA ARG A 59 2.04 -6.82 14.49
C ARG A 59 1.54 -7.39 15.80
N ARG A 60 0.23 -7.59 15.86
CA ARG A 60 -0.44 -8.38 16.89
C ARG A 60 -0.95 -9.67 16.26
N ASP A 61 -0.36 -10.78 16.69
CA ASP A 61 -0.80 -12.12 16.32
C ASP A 61 -1.90 -12.60 17.27
N PHE A 62 -2.91 -13.30 16.76
CA PHE A 62 -3.96 -13.92 17.56
C PHE A 62 -3.87 -15.44 17.45
N ASP A 63 -4.26 -16.14 18.51
CA ASP A 63 -4.28 -17.61 18.55
C ASP A 63 -5.28 -18.20 17.54
N THR A 64 -6.15 -17.36 16.97
CA THR A 64 -7.11 -17.72 15.93
C THR A 64 -6.52 -17.80 14.53
N GLY A 65 -5.22 -17.49 14.33
CA GLY A 65 -4.56 -17.58 13.01
C GLY A 65 -4.57 -16.29 12.18
N VAL A 66 -5.18 -15.21 12.69
CA VAL A 66 -5.16 -13.88 12.07
C VAL A 66 -4.18 -12.95 12.80
N SER A 67 -3.71 -11.94 12.08
CA SER A 67 -2.88 -10.89 12.64
C SER A 67 -3.21 -9.51 12.10
N TYR A 68 -3.02 -8.50 12.95
CA TYR A 68 -3.13 -7.09 12.55
C TYR A 68 -1.76 -6.44 12.53
N HIS A 69 -1.50 -5.66 11.49
CA HIS A 69 -0.34 -4.81 11.34
C HIS A 69 -0.70 -3.65 10.41
N PHE A 70 0.12 -2.61 10.42
CA PHE A 70 0.01 -1.52 9.45
C PHE A 70 0.51 -1.96 8.08
N ILE A 71 -0.11 -1.46 7.02
CA ILE A 71 0.14 -1.89 5.63
C ILE A 71 1.27 -1.07 5.01
N GLY A 72 1.20 0.26 5.07
CA GLY A 72 2.23 1.18 4.58
C GLY A 72 2.41 1.23 3.04
N MET A 73 1.62 0.46 2.30
CA MET A 73 1.80 0.32 0.85
C MET A 73 1.39 1.56 0.06
N THR A 74 0.52 2.42 0.58
CA THR A 74 0.14 3.68 -0.10
C THR A 74 1.36 4.59 -0.24
N ALA A 75 2.09 4.85 0.84
CA ALA A 75 3.31 5.66 0.78
C ALA A 75 4.37 5.03 -0.13
N VAL A 76 4.56 3.71 -0.06
CA VAL A 76 5.50 2.98 -0.94
C VAL A 76 5.11 3.11 -2.41
N THR A 77 3.82 3.01 -2.73
CA THR A 77 3.30 3.15 -4.09
C THR A 77 3.58 4.55 -4.65
N LEU A 78 3.30 5.59 -3.88
CA LEU A 78 3.56 6.96 -4.33
C LEU A 78 5.06 7.29 -4.46
N LEU A 79 5.91 6.64 -3.65
CA LEU A 79 7.36 6.77 -3.69
C LEU A 79 8.00 6.03 -4.87
N LEU A 80 7.58 4.81 -5.15
CA LEU A 80 8.30 3.92 -6.07
C LEU A 80 7.58 3.68 -7.40
N ASP A 81 6.36 4.17 -7.56
CA ASP A 81 5.41 3.75 -8.59
C ASP A 81 4.98 2.27 -8.40
N TRP A 82 3.88 1.88 -9.04
CA TRP A 82 3.24 0.59 -8.82
C TRP A 82 4.13 -0.66 -9.07
N PRO A 83 5.04 -0.72 -10.07
CA PRO A 83 5.78 -1.96 -10.34
C PRO A 83 6.80 -2.26 -9.23
N LEU A 84 7.56 -1.24 -8.83
CA LEU A 84 8.56 -1.38 -7.77
C LEU A 84 7.92 -1.49 -6.39
N ALA A 85 6.76 -0.88 -6.17
CA ALA A 85 6.00 -1.08 -4.93
C ALA A 85 5.58 -2.54 -4.75
N ILE A 86 5.07 -3.20 -5.80
CA ILE A 86 4.69 -4.62 -5.76
C ILE A 86 5.92 -5.50 -5.48
N ILE A 87 7.03 -5.25 -6.17
CA ILE A 87 8.28 -6.00 -5.97
C ILE A 87 8.82 -5.77 -4.54
N GLY A 88 8.81 -4.53 -4.05
CA GLY A 88 9.26 -4.20 -2.70
C GLY A 88 8.40 -4.87 -1.63
N GLY A 89 7.08 -4.86 -1.82
CA GLY A 89 6.12 -5.58 -0.98
C GLY A 89 6.39 -7.08 -0.96
N LEU A 90 6.66 -7.69 -2.12
CA LEU A 90 7.02 -9.11 -2.21
C LEU A 90 8.30 -9.42 -1.43
N VAL A 91 9.34 -8.59 -1.55
CA VAL A 91 10.61 -8.80 -0.82
C VAL A 91 10.41 -8.68 0.69
N ALA A 92 9.64 -7.69 1.14
CA ALA A 92 9.28 -7.55 2.56
C ALA A 92 8.47 -8.77 3.05
N GLN A 93 7.54 -9.27 2.23
CA GLN A 93 6.73 -10.45 2.55
C GLN A 93 7.58 -11.72 2.61
N ALA A 94 8.52 -11.89 1.68
CA ALA A 94 9.47 -13.00 1.68
C ALA A 94 10.31 -13.01 2.96
N GLY A 95 10.72 -11.83 3.45
CA GLY A 95 11.37 -11.69 4.76
C GLY A 95 10.52 -12.28 5.90
N LEU A 96 9.22 -12.00 5.95
CA LEU A 96 8.33 -12.56 6.97
C LEU A 96 8.19 -14.08 6.88
N VAL A 97 8.13 -14.63 5.67
CA VAL A 97 8.12 -16.09 5.44
C VAL A 97 9.41 -16.72 5.96
N LEU A 98 10.57 -16.11 5.67
CA LEU A 98 11.86 -16.61 6.16
C LEU A 98 11.99 -16.55 7.68
N LEU A 99 11.34 -15.58 8.34
CA LEU A 99 11.27 -15.49 9.80
C LEU A 99 10.18 -16.40 10.42
N GLY A 100 9.45 -17.17 9.62
CA GLY A 100 8.35 -18.02 10.10
C GLY A 100 7.15 -17.22 10.62
N ARG A 101 7.01 -15.95 10.24
CA ARG A 101 5.89 -15.07 10.65
C ARG A 101 4.70 -15.14 9.69
N GLN A 102 4.87 -15.79 8.54
CA GLN A 102 3.84 -15.99 7.54
C GLN A 102 4.04 -17.32 6.82
N ASP A 103 2.95 -18.06 6.62
CA ASP A 103 3.00 -19.31 5.87
C ASP A 103 3.19 -19.06 4.38
N LEU A 104 4.07 -19.86 3.77
CA LEU A 104 4.31 -19.81 2.33
C LEU A 104 3.03 -20.07 1.53
N ALA A 105 2.17 -20.98 1.99
CA ALA A 105 0.91 -21.28 1.31
C ALA A 105 0.00 -20.04 1.20
N ALA A 106 -0.06 -19.23 2.26
CA ALA A 106 -0.90 -18.04 2.34
C ALA A 106 -0.28 -16.79 1.69
N VAL A 107 0.93 -16.88 1.10
CA VAL A 107 1.60 -15.74 0.44
C VAL A 107 0.76 -15.17 -0.69
N GLY A 108 0.17 -16.01 -1.54
CA GLY A 108 -0.68 -15.53 -2.64
C GLY A 108 -1.83 -14.65 -2.16
N VAL A 109 -2.64 -15.16 -1.23
CA VAL A 109 -3.80 -14.43 -0.68
C VAL A 109 -3.37 -13.16 0.06
N ASN A 110 -2.38 -13.26 0.96
CA ASN A 110 -1.89 -12.09 1.69
C ASN A 110 -1.24 -11.06 0.74
N GLY A 111 -0.57 -11.50 -0.34
CA GLY A 111 0.01 -10.61 -1.34
C GLY A 111 -1.05 -9.86 -2.14
N VAL A 112 -2.14 -10.54 -2.52
CA VAL A 112 -3.30 -9.88 -3.15
C VAL A 112 -3.90 -8.83 -2.21
N LEU A 113 -4.17 -9.22 -0.96
CA LEU A 113 -4.83 -8.35 0.02
C LEU A 113 -3.97 -7.19 0.46
N LEU A 114 -2.69 -7.43 0.80
CA LEU A 114 -1.86 -6.46 1.53
C LEU A 114 -0.87 -5.73 0.63
N ILE A 115 -0.72 -6.14 -0.63
CA ILE A 115 0.19 -5.51 -1.59
C ILE A 115 -0.60 -5.03 -2.81
N LEU A 116 -1.22 -5.95 -3.56
CA LEU A 116 -1.84 -5.60 -4.84
C LEU A 116 -3.03 -4.67 -4.68
N LEU A 117 -3.95 -4.98 -3.75
CA LEU A 117 -5.14 -4.16 -3.52
C LEU A 117 -4.78 -2.74 -3.05
N PRO A 118 -3.89 -2.53 -2.06
CA PRO A 118 -3.40 -1.21 -1.69
C PRO A 118 -2.73 -0.44 -2.83
N VAL A 119 -1.88 -1.10 -3.61
CA VAL A 119 -1.22 -0.49 -4.78
C VAL A 119 -2.28 -0.03 -5.79
N LEU A 120 -3.23 -0.90 -6.13
CA LEU A 120 -4.30 -0.59 -7.07
C LEU A 120 -5.15 0.61 -6.62
N VAL A 121 -5.59 0.60 -5.36
CA VAL A 121 -6.40 1.69 -4.79
C VAL A 121 -5.62 3.00 -4.81
N THR A 122 -4.35 2.96 -4.42
CA THR A 122 -3.48 4.14 -4.37
C THR A 122 -3.24 4.71 -5.77
N GLU A 123 -2.92 3.86 -6.75
CA GLU A 123 -2.77 4.25 -8.15
C GLU A 123 -4.05 4.84 -8.72
N CYS A 124 -5.21 4.21 -8.49
CA CYS A 124 -6.49 4.76 -8.93
C CYS A 124 -6.73 6.16 -8.34
N CYS A 125 -6.50 6.36 -7.04
CA CYS A 125 -6.61 7.67 -6.41
C CYS A 125 -5.63 8.68 -7.02
N ALA A 126 -4.35 8.31 -7.18
CA ALA A 126 -3.33 9.18 -7.74
C ALA A 126 -3.63 9.57 -9.19
N ILE A 127 -4.08 8.63 -10.03
CA ILE A 127 -4.49 8.89 -11.42
C ILE A 127 -5.72 9.80 -11.46
N LEU A 128 -6.70 9.61 -10.58
CA LEU A 128 -7.89 10.48 -10.52
C LEU A 128 -7.51 11.90 -10.13
N VAL A 129 -6.62 12.07 -9.15
CA VAL A 129 -6.07 13.37 -8.75
C VAL A 129 -5.30 13.99 -9.91
N GLU A 130 -4.43 13.22 -10.58
CA GLU A 130 -3.67 13.73 -11.71
C GLU A 130 -4.58 14.13 -12.88
N ARG A 131 -5.61 13.36 -13.20
CA ARG A 131 -6.60 13.71 -14.23
C ARG A 131 -7.37 14.99 -13.91
N ALA A 132 -7.64 15.27 -12.64
CA ALA A 132 -8.26 16.51 -12.21
C ALA A 132 -7.32 17.73 -12.29
N GLN A 133 -6.01 17.51 -12.50
CA GLN A 133 -4.97 18.55 -12.61
C GLN A 133 -5.05 19.65 -11.53
N PRO A 134 -5.21 19.33 -10.24
CA PRO A 134 -5.33 20.35 -9.21
C PRO A 134 -4.01 21.09 -9.07
N ARG A 135 -4.09 22.40 -8.78
CA ARG A 135 -2.93 23.26 -8.54
C ARG A 135 -2.42 23.21 -7.10
N ASN A 136 -3.28 22.78 -6.16
CA ASN A 136 -2.95 22.78 -4.74
C ASN A 136 -2.35 21.42 -4.32
N PRO A 137 -1.10 21.38 -3.78
CA PRO A 137 -0.47 20.13 -3.31
C PRO A 137 -1.23 19.43 -2.18
N PHE A 138 -2.02 20.17 -1.38
CA PHE A 138 -2.85 19.57 -0.34
C PHE A 138 -3.88 18.58 -0.89
N VAL A 139 -4.33 18.76 -2.14
CA VAL A 139 -5.24 17.80 -2.79
C VAL A 139 -4.53 16.47 -3.02
N TYR A 140 -3.28 16.49 -3.48
CA TYR A 140 -2.48 15.28 -3.63
C TYR A 140 -2.22 14.60 -2.29
N ILE A 141 -1.79 15.36 -1.28
CA ILE A 141 -1.54 14.84 0.07
C ILE A 141 -2.80 14.19 0.64
N PHE A 142 -3.94 14.87 0.57
CA PHE A 142 -5.18 14.39 1.17
C PHE A 142 -5.78 13.22 0.39
N CYS A 143 -5.90 13.33 -0.94
CA CYS A 143 -6.56 12.31 -1.75
C CYS A 143 -5.67 11.08 -2.00
N SER A 144 -4.40 11.28 -2.34
CA SER A 144 -3.47 10.18 -2.64
C SER A 144 -2.78 9.63 -1.39
N GLY A 145 -2.54 10.45 -0.36
CA GLY A 145 -1.89 10.02 0.87
C GLY A 145 -2.85 9.50 1.94
N PHE A 146 -3.75 10.35 2.43
CA PHE A 146 -4.67 10.01 3.53
C PHE A 146 -5.85 9.15 3.06
N LEU A 147 -6.62 9.63 2.09
CA LEU A 147 -7.85 8.98 1.64
C LEU A 147 -7.58 7.64 0.97
N ALA A 148 -6.57 7.56 0.10
CA ALA A 148 -6.20 6.30 -0.55
C ALA A 148 -5.77 5.23 0.46
N ALA A 149 -5.00 5.60 1.48
CA ALA A 149 -4.61 4.69 2.56
C ALA A 149 -5.83 4.24 3.40
N ALA A 150 -6.73 5.17 3.75
CA ALA A 150 -7.96 4.83 4.46
C ALA A 150 -8.84 3.85 3.66
N LEU A 151 -9.03 4.15 2.37
CA LEU A 151 -9.84 3.33 1.46
C LEU A 151 -9.19 1.96 1.25
N SER A 152 -7.87 1.93 1.07
CA SER A 152 -7.11 0.68 0.96
C SER A 152 -7.29 -0.18 2.20
N ALA A 153 -7.06 0.37 3.40
CA ALA A 153 -7.21 -0.36 4.66
C ALA A 153 -8.62 -0.92 4.84
N LEU A 154 -9.64 -0.10 4.54
CA LEU A 154 -11.04 -0.51 4.58
C LEU A 154 -11.33 -1.68 3.64
N LEU A 155 -10.92 -1.57 2.37
CA LEU A 155 -11.14 -2.62 1.38
C LEU A 155 -10.38 -3.91 1.71
N CYS A 156 -9.14 -3.80 2.22
CA CYS A 156 -8.37 -4.95 2.68
C CYS A 156 -9.09 -5.67 3.81
N LEU A 157 -9.62 -4.93 4.77
CA LEU A 157 -10.33 -5.51 5.90
C LEU A 157 -11.64 -6.17 5.45
N ILE A 158 -12.47 -5.47 4.66
CA ILE A 158 -13.73 -6.03 4.16
C ILE A 158 -13.48 -7.31 3.36
N LEU A 159 -12.49 -7.31 2.47
CA LEU A 159 -12.19 -8.47 1.64
C LEU A 159 -11.60 -9.62 2.49
N ALA A 160 -10.72 -9.33 3.45
CA ALA A 160 -10.21 -10.33 4.38
C ALA A 160 -11.34 -10.99 5.18
N LEU A 161 -12.27 -10.22 5.72
CA LEU A 161 -13.43 -10.74 6.45
C LEU A 161 -14.36 -11.55 5.55
N THR A 162 -14.55 -11.10 4.30
CA THR A 162 -15.39 -11.80 3.34
C THR A 162 -14.77 -13.15 2.97
N LEU A 163 -13.45 -13.23 2.83
CA LEU A 163 -12.74 -14.50 2.60
C LEU A 163 -12.85 -15.42 3.82
N LEU A 164 -12.65 -14.90 5.03
CA LEU A 164 -12.79 -15.68 6.26
C LEU A 164 -14.22 -16.18 6.47
N TRP A 165 -15.22 -15.38 6.11
CA TRP A 165 -16.62 -15.76 6.16
C TRP A 165 -16.94 -16.83 5.10
N TYR A 166 -16.43 -16.66 3.87
CA TYR A 166 -16.65 -17.59 2.77
C TYR A 166 -16.04 -18.98 3.01
N ASP A 167 -14.83 -19.05 3.58
CA ASP A 167 -14.17 -20.32 3.85
C ASP A 167 -14.73 -21.05 5.09
N GLU A 168 -15.59 -20.39 5.89
CA GLU A 168 -16.29 -20.93 7.09
C GLU A 168 -15.37 -21.56 8.16
N ARG A 169 -14.05 -21.37 8.05
CA ARG A 169 -13.02 -21.91 8.95
C ARG A 169 -12.72 -21.00 10.13
N PHE A 170 -13.17 -19.75 10.07
CA PHE A 170 -13.00 -18.77 11.11
C PHE A 170 -14.34 -18.46 11.78
N ALA A 171 -14.41 -18.66 13.09
CA ALA A 171 -15.59 -18.29 13.87
C ALA A 171 -15.70 -16.76 13.95
N MET A 172 -16.57 -16.17 13.13
CA MET A 172 -16.77 -14.73 13.08
C MET A 172 -17.29 -14.23 14.44
N PRO A 173 -16.68 -13.19 15.05
CA PRO A 173 -17.16 -12.64 16.31
C PRO A 173 -18.61 -12.12 16.18
N TYR A 174 -19.42 -12.41 17.21
CA TYR A 174 -20.87 -12.18 17.24
C TYR A 174 -21.31 -10.70 17.25
N TRP A 175 -20.38 -9.75 17.41
CA TRP A 175 -20.69 -8.35 17.70
C TRP A 175 -20.27 -7.42 16.56
N LEU A 176 -21.18 -7.22 15.60
CA LEU A 176 -21.01 -6.26 14.49
C LEU A 176 -20.94 -4.80 14.98
N GLU A 177 -21.58 -4.47 16.10
CA GLU A 177 -21.59 -3.10 16.64
C GLU A 177 -20.23 -2.67 17.21
N ASP A 178 -19.54 -3.55 17.95
CA ASP A 178 -18.18 -3.29 18.42
C ASP A 178 -17.14 -3.34 17.28
N PHE A 179 -17.45 -4.09 16.22
CA PHE A 179 -16.57 -4.28 15.07
C PHE A 179 -16.26 -2.96 14.33
N VAL A 180 -17.22 -2.04 14.27
CA VAL A 180 -17.05 -0.72 13.64
C VAL A 180 -16.02 0.13 14.39
N GLY A 181 -15.96 0.02 15.73
CA GLY A 181 -14.95 0.70 16.54
C GLY A 181 -13.55 0.19 16.23
N TYR A 182 -13.36 -1.13 16.17
CA TYR A 182 -12.07 -1.74 15.81
C TYR A 182 -11.65 -1.43 14.37
N LEU A 183 -12.59 -1.39 13.42
CA LEU A 183 -12.39 -0.92 12.05
C LEU A 183 -11.73 0.46 12.02
N TRP A 184 -12.30 1.41 12.77
CA TRP A 184 -11.77 2.77 12.85
C TRP A 184 -10.39 2.83 13.49
N LEU A 185 -10.14 2.01 14.51
CA LEU A 185 -8.82 1.91 15.16
C LEU A 185 -7.73 1.36 14.24
N LEU A 186 -8.08 0.67 13.16
CA LEU A 186 -7.12 0.18 12.16
C LEU A 186 -6.99 1.16 10.99
N ILE A 187 -8.12 1.61 10.43
CA ILE A 187 -8.14 2.47 9.24
C ILE A 187 -7.54 3.85 9.54
N PHE A 188 -7.89 4.44 10.67
CA PHE A 188 -7.49 5.81 10.97
C PHE A 188 -5.96 5.93 11.15
N PRO A 189 -5.29 5.10 11.97
CA PRO A 189 -3.83 5.20 12.09
C PRO A 189 -3.11 4.82 10.81
N GLU A 190 -3.63 3.87 10.01
CA GLU A 190 -3.06 3.54 8.70
C GLU A 190 -3.10 4.76 7.77
N ALA A 191 -4.25 5.43 7.67
CA ALA A 191 -4.41 6.65 6.89
C ALA A 191 -3.52 7.78 7.40
N PHE A 192 -3.40 7.91 8.72
CA PHE A 192 -2.61 8.94 9.36
C PHE A 192 -1.11 8.74 9.12
N ILE A 193 -0.59 7.52 9.28
CA ILE A 193 0.83 7.20 9.05
C ILE A 193 1.21 7.49 7.59
N ASN A 194 0.45 6.95 6.63
CA ASN A 194 0.73 7.18 5.21
C ASN A 194 0.62 8.66 4.85
N GLY A 195 -0.46 9.33 5.29
CA GLY A 195 -0.66 10.75 5.02
C GLY A 195 0.43 11.65 5.63
N MET A 196 0.90 11.35 6.84
CA MET A 196 2.02 12.06 7.48
C MET A 196 3.33 11.86 6.72
N VAL A 197 3.64 10.61 6.32
CA VAL A 197 4.84 10.31 5.52
C VAL A 197 4.79 11.04 4.18
N VAL A 198 3.67 10.98 3.47
CA VAL A 198 3.49 11.68 2.18
C VAL A 198 3.57 13.19 2.35
N SER A 199 2.97 13.74 3.40
CA SER A 199 3.08 15.18 3.71
C SER A 199 4.52 15.61 3.92
N ALA A 200 5.27 14.85 4.73
CA ALA A 200 6.69 15.12 4.99
C ALA A 200 7.51 15.03 3.69
N LEU A 201 7.27 14.01 2.86
CA LEU A 201 7.95 13.86 1.57
C LEU A 201 7.63 15.01 0.63
N VAL A 202 6.38 15.42 0.48
CA VAL A 202 6.01 16.57 -0.38
C VAL A 202 6.71 17.86 0.05
N VAL A 203 6.94 18.05 1.35
CA VAL A 203 7.58 19.27 1.87
C VAL A 203 9.11 19.20 1.81
N PHE A 204 9.71 18.09 2.23
CA PHE A 204 11.17 18.00 2.44
C PHE A 204 11.91 17.31 1.30
N CYS A 205 11.30 16.32 0.66
CA CYS A 205 11.92 15.50 -0.38
C CYS A 205 10.91 15.20 -1.51
N PRO A 206 10.27 16.23 -2.12
CA PRO A 206 9.25 16.01 -3.15
C PRO A 206 9.84 15.28 -4.35
N GLU A 207 11.16 15.25 -4.46
CA GLU A 207 11.89 14.57 -5.50
C GLU A 207 11.90 13.05 -5.44
N TRP A 208 11.50 12.48 -4.32
CA TRP A 208 11.40 11.03 -4.14
C TRP A 208 10.03 10.47 -4.49
N LEU A 209 9.00 11.33 -4.60
CA LEU A 209 7.67 10.90 -5.02
C LEU A 209 7.60 10.84 -6.55
N GLU A 210 7.53 9.62 -7.09
CA GLU A 210 7.46 9.37 -8.54
C GLU A 210 6.12 9.86 -9.13
N THR A 211 5.02 9.74 -8.38
CA THR A 211 3.69 10.15 -8.84
C THR A 211 3.39 11.64 -8.63
N PHE A 212 4.30 12.40 -8.02
CA PHE A 212 4.08 13.81 -7.65
C PHE A 212 4.62 14.79 -8.71
N ASN A 213 3.73 15.54 -9.35
CA ASN A 213 4.09 16.57 -10.34
C ASN A 213 4.59 17.86 -9.67
N ARG A 214 5.88 17.88 -9.33
CA ARG A 214 6.57 19.02 -8.70
C ARG A 214 6.40 20.34 -9.46
N THR A 215 6.55 20.31 -10.78
CA THR A 215 6.47 21.51 -11.62
C THR A 215 5.11 22.18 -11.54
N ARG A 216 4.01 21.41 -11.42
CA ARG A 216 2.66 21.96 -11.29
C ARG A 216 2.38 22.47 -9.89
N TYR A 217 2.77 21.71 -8.87
CA TYR A 217 2.39 22.00 -7.49
C TYR A 217 3.27 23.05 -6.81
N LEU A 218 4.53 23.17 -7.24
CA LEU A 218 5.52 24.06 -6.63
C LEU A 218 5.94 25.20 -7.57
N SER A 219 5.30 25.36 -8.73
CA SER A 219 5.51 26.55 -9.56
C SER A 219 5.08 27.80 -8.80
N ALA A 220 5.90 28.85 -8.86
CA ALA A 220 5.52 30.16 -8.36
C ALA A 220 4.20 30.63 -9.00
N PRO A 221 3.30 31.31 -8.27
CA PRO A 221 2.14 31.94 -8.86
C PRO A 221 2.60 32.85 -10.00
N TRP A 222 2.06 32.65 -11.20
CA TRP A 222 2.28 33.56 -12.30
C TRP A 222 1.81 34.95 -11.87
N LYS A 223 2.73 35.92 -11.80
CA LYS A 223 2.34 37.32 -11.65
C LYS A 223 1.72 37.75 -12.97
N ASP A 224 0.41 37.90 -12.98
CA ASP A 224 -0.27 38.76 -13.96
C ASP A 224 0.09 40.23 -13.63
N ASP A 225 1.37 40.59 -13.79
CA ASP A 225 1.77 41.99 -13.93
C ASP A 225 1.55 42.35 -15.40
N ASP A 226 0.28 42.52 -15.78
CA ASP A 226 -0.08 43.24 -17.00
C ASP A 226 0.25 44.71 -16.73
N PRO A 227 1.25 45.32 -17.40
CA PRO A 227 1.46 46.74 -17.28
C PRO A 227 0.28 47.42 -17.96
N LYS A 228 -0.69 47.89 -17.16
CA LYS A 228 -1.67 48.86 -17.64
C LYS A 228 -0.90 50.12 -18.05
N SER A 229 -0.60 50.20 -19.34
CA SER A 229 -0.17 51.41 -20.05
C SER A 229 -1.28 52.47 -20.03
#